data_AF-A0A2T2V7V4-F1
#
_entry.id   AF-A0A2T2V7V4-F1
#
_cell.length_a   1.000
_cell.length_b   1.000
_cell.length_c   1.000
_cell.angle_alpha   90.00
_cell.angle_beta   90.00
_cell.angle_gamma   90.00
#
_symmetry.space_group_name_H-M   'P 1'
#
loop_
_entity.id
_entity.type
_entity.pdbx_description
1 polymer ?
#
loop_
_entity_poly.entity_id
_entity_poly.type
_entity_poly.pdbx_seq_one_letter_code
_entity_poly.pdbx_strand_id
1 'polypeptide(L)'
;MPSPAVPQSVREVLGEQASGDLATWFDESIRAQAVERDEFRKVLSRLDVLEERFDGVDDRLDRIDDRLNAMDERFDAMNTRMSERSEHIDEKLDRMNDRILSMTRWLIGLLVLFGTMVTVLLGIAQFTA
;
A
#
# COMPACT_ATOMS: atom_id res chain seq x y z
N MET A 1 -49.97 -10.01 24.90
CA MET A 1 -50.12 -11.49 24.93
C MET A 1 -51.07 -11.84 26.06
N PRO A 2 -51.89 -12.90 25.95
CA PRO A 2 -52.70 -13.37 27.09
C PRO A 2 -51.78 -13.83 28.22
N SER A 3 -52.14 -13.50 29.46
CA SER A 3 -51.38 -13.86 30.66
C SER A 3 -51.20 -15.38 30.73
N PRO A 4 -49.99 -15.91 30.97
CA PRO A 4 -49.79 -17.35 31.09
C PRO A 4 -50.59 -17.88 32.27
N ALA A 5 -51.52 -18.80 32.00
CA ALA A 5 -52.34 -19.41 33.04
C ALA A 5 -51.44 -20.21 33.98
N VAL A 6 -51.59 -19.98 35.29
CA VAL A 6 -50.77 -20.67 36.31
C VAL A 6 -51.03 -22.18 36.23
N PRO A 7 -49.98 -23.02 36.09
CA PRO A 7 -50.13 -24.47 36.06
C PRO A 7 -50.82 -25.00 37.33
N GLN A 8 -51.62 -26.05 37.20
CA GLN A 8 -52.39 -26.62 38.33
C GLN A 8 -51.48 -27.08 39.48
N SER A 9 -50.32 -27.64 39.17
CA SER A 9 -49.32 -28.06 40.16
C SER A 9 -48.82 -26.91 41.04
N VAL A 10 -48.76 -25.69 40.51
CA VAL A 10 -48.32 -24.50 41.25
C VAL A 10 -49.42 -24.02 42.20
N ARG A 11 -50.69 -24.09 41.77
CA ARG A 11 -51.87 -23.76 42.60
C ARG A 11 -52.05 -24.69 43.77
N GLU A 12 -51.77 -25.97 43.56
CA GLU A 12 -51.91 -27.00 44.58
C GLU A 12 -50.83 -26.87 45.68
N VAL A 13 -49.62 -26.45 45.31
CA VAL A 13 -48.48 -26.34 46.23
C VAL A 13 -48.42 -24.99 46.96
N LEU A 14 -48.74 -23.89 46.26
CA LEU A 14 -48.62 -22.53 46.81
C LEU A 14 -49.96 -21.94 47.28
N GLY A 15 -51.08 -22.58 46.96
CA GLY A 15 -52.42 -22.03 47.15
C GLY A 15 -52.81 -21.02 46.07
N GLU A 16 -54.11 -20.76 45.94
CA GLU A 16 -54.68 -19.93 44.87
C GLU A 16 -54.15 -18.49 44.88
N GLN A 17 -53.93 -17.94 46.08
CA GLN A 17 -53.53 -16.54 46.29
C GLN A 17 -52.06 -16.30 45.91
N ALA A 18 -51.13 -17.10 46.43
CA ALA A 18 -49.72 -16.98 46.10
C ALA A 18 -49.42 -17.34 44.63
N SER A 19 -50.24 -18.21 44.03
CA SER A 19 -50.16 -18.54 42.61
C SER A 19 -50.54 -17.37 41.71
N GLY A 20 -51.57 -16.60 42.07
CA GLY A 20 -51.96 -15.38 41.35
C GLY A 20 -50.88 -14.30 41.44
N ASP A 21 -50.27 -14.13 42.62
CA ASP A 21 -49.18 -13.19 42.84
C ASP A 21 -47.93 -13.58 42.02
N LEU A 22 -47.58 -14.88 41.98
CA LEU A 22 -46.49 -15.41 41.17
C LEU A 22 -46.74 -15.19 39.67
N ALA A 23 -47.97 -15.42 39.18
CA ALA A 23 -48.36 -15.19 37.79
C ALA A 23 -48.16 -13.74 37.37
N THR A 24 -48.57 -12.84 38.27
CA THR A 24 -48.53 -11.39 38.05
C THR A 24 -47.08 -10.92 38.05
N TRP A 25 -46.28 -11.34 39.04
CA TRP A 25 -44.84 -11.05 39.08
C TRP A 25 -44.10 -11.62 37.86
N PHE A 26 -44.45 -12.82 37.39
CA PHE A 26 -43.83 -13.43 36.22
C PHE A 26 -44.18 -12.68 34.93
N ASP A 27 -45.44 -12.32 34.72
CA ASP A 27 -45.87 -11.50 33.56
C ASP A 27 -45.18 -10.11 33.57
N GLU A 28 -45.09 -9.47 34.73
CA GLU A 28 -44.36 -8.20 34.93
C GLU A 28 -42.87 -8.36 34.59
N SER A 29 -42.24 -9.43 35.08
CA SER A 29 -40.81 -9.69 34.86
C SER A 29 -40.50 -10.00 33.39
N ILE A 30 -41.36 -10.78 32.73
CA ILE A 30 -41.23 -11.05 31.30
C ILE A 30 -41.42 -9.77 30.50
N ARG A 31 -42.38 -8.90 30.83
CA ARG A 31 -42.52 -7.60 30.16
C ARG A 31 -41.32 -6.69 30.38
N ALA A 32 -40.73 -6.70 31.58
CA ALA A 32 -39.57 -5.87 31.90
C ALA A 32 -38.29 -6.31 31.18
N GLN A 33 -38.14 -7.60 30.85
CA GLN A 33 -36.96 -8.14 30.15
C GLN A 33 -37.19 -8.50 28.68
N ALA A 34 -38.44 -8.55 28.21
CA ALA A 34 -38.74 -8.88 26.82
C ALA A 34 -38.33 -7.72 25.91
N VAL A 35 -37.28 -7.96 25.13
CA VAL A 35 -36.97 -7.12 23.98
C VAL A 35 -38.08 -7.31 22.94
N GLU A 36 -38.74 -6.22 22.57
CA GLU A 36 -39.75 -6.17 21.51
C GLU A 36 -39.24 -6.84 20.23
N ARG A 37 -40.09 -7.61 19.54
CA ARG A 37 -39.68 -8.27 18.28
C ARG A 37 -39.23 -7.27 17.21
N ASP A 38 -39.70 -6.03 17.30
CA ASP A 38 -39.34 -4.95 16.37
C ASP A 38 -37.93 -4.41 16.61
N GLU A 39 -37.44 -4.36 17.86
CA GLU A 39 -36.04 -4.06 18.17
C GLU A 39 -35.12 -5.12 17.53
N PHE A 40 -35.47 -6.40 17.67
CA PHE A 40 -34.72 -7.49 17.02
C PHE A 40 -34.71 -7.37 15.50
N ARG A 41 -35.86 -7.09 14.87
CA ARG A 41 -35.91 -6.87 13.40
C ARG A 41 -35.06 -5.69 12.97
N LYS A 42 -35.07 -4.59 13.74
CA LYS A 42 -34.25 -3.42 13.45
C LYS A 42 -32.76 -3.72 13.54
N VAL A 43 -32.35 -4.52 14.52
CA VAL A 43 -30.95 -4.98 14.62
C VAL A 43 -30.57 -5.85 13.42
N LEU A 44 -31.41 -6.82 13.05
CA LEU A 44 -31.16 -7.67 11.87
C LEU A 44 -31.03 -6.84 10.59
N SER A 45 -31.95 -5.91 10.35
CA SER A 45 -31.86 -5.02 9.18
C SER A 45 -30.60 -4.17 9.17
N ARG A 46 -30.10 -3.73 10.33
CA ARG A 46 -28.81 -3.01 10.41
C ARG A 46 -27.62 -3.93 10.14
N LEU A 47 -27.71 -5.21 10.50
CA LEU A 47 -26.69 -6.21 10.20
C LEU A 47 -26.65 -6.50 8.70
N ASP A 48 -27.80 -6.66 8.04
CA ASP A 48 -27.87 -6.87 6.58
C ASP A 48 -27.20 -5.70 5.83
N VAL A 49 -27.46 -4.46 6.25
CA VAL A 49 -26.82 -3.26 5.68
C VAL A 49 -25.31 -3.23 5.97
N LEU A 50 -24.87 -3.75 7.11
CA LEU A 50 -23.44 -3.84 7.42
C LEU A 50 -22.76 -4.89 6.54
N GLU A 51 -23.41 -6.03 6.30
CA GLU A 51 -22.92 -7.10 5.42
C GLU A 51 -22.71 -6.58 3.99
N GLU A 52 -23.71 -5.91 3.41
CA GLU A 52 -23.59 -5.30 2.07
C GLU A 52 -22.46 -4.26 2.00
N ARG A 53 -22.25 -3.50 3.08
CA ARG A 53 -21.15 -2.54 3.16
C ARG A 53 -19.79 -3.22 3.26
N PHE A 54 -19.70 -4.37 3.92
CA PHE A 54 -18.46 -5.15 4.01
C PHE A 54 -18.12 -5.78 2.65
N ASP A 55 -19.10 -6.33 1.94
CA ASP A 55 -18.89 -6.80 0.56
C ASP A 55 -18.36 -5.67 -0.33
N GLY A 56 -18.93 -4.46 -0.22
CA GLY A 56 -18.44 -3.29 -0.93
C GLY A 56 -17.05 -2.80 -0.49
N VAL A 57 -16.59 -3.16 0.71
CA VAL A 57 -15.21 -2.90 1.16
C VAL A 57 -14.27 -3.94 0.54
N ASP A 58 -14.63 -5.21 0.54
CA ASP A 58 -13.83 -6.28 -0.07
C ASP A 58 -13.59 -6.01 -1.56
N ASP A 59 -14.64 -5.65 -2.31
CA ASP A 59 -14.54 -5.23 -3.72
C ASP A 59 -13.60 -4.02 -3.95
N ARG A 60 -13.47 -3.14 -2.95
CA ARG A 60 -12.57 -1.99 -3.04
C ARG A 60 -11.14 -2.39 -2.70
N LEU A 61 -10.95 -3.33 -1.79
CA LEU A 61 -9.63 -3.87 -1.44
C LEU A 61 -9.06 -4.66 -2.62
N ASP A 62 -9.84 -5.52 -3.26
CA ASP A 62 -9.41 -6.26 -4.46
C ASP A 62 -8.93 -5.30 -5.57
N ARG A 63 -9.68 -4.21 -5.81
CA ARG A 63 -9.28 -3.17 -6.77
C ARG A 63 -8.05 -2.38 -6.34
N ILE A 64 -7.78 -2.26 -5.04
CA ILE A 64 -6.56 -1.62 -4.55
C ILE A 64 -5.38 -2.56 -4.81
N ASP A 65 -5.51 -3.85 -4.52
CA ASP A 65 -4.48 -4.85 -4.76
C ASP A 65 -4.11 -4.94 -6.25
N ASP A 66 -5.10 -4.96 -7.15
CA ASP A 66 -4.86 -4.90 -8.59
C ASP A 66 -4.05 -3.66 -9.02
N ARG A 67 -4.37 -2.50 -8.44
CA ARG A 67 -3.67 -1.26 -8.74
C ARG A 67 -2.25 -1.26 -8.18
N LEU A 68 -2.02 -1.86 -7.02
CA LEU A 68 -0.69 -2.01 -6.43
C LEU A 68 0.18 -2.94 -7.26
N ASN A 69 -0.35 -4.09 -7.68
CA ASN A 69 0.34 -5.01 -8.59
C ASN A 69 0.74 -4.31 -9.90
N ALA A 70 -0.18 -3.55 -10.51
CA ALA A 70 0.13 -2.78 -11.71
C ALA A 70 1.15 -1.66 -11.48
N MET A 71 1.22 -1.10 -10.26
CA MET A 71 2.26 -0.14 -9.90
C MET A 71 3.62 -0.81 -9.77
N ASP A 72 3.70 -1.97 -9.13
CA ASP A 72 4.94 -2.74 -8.97
C ASP A 72 5.53 -3.12 -10.34
N GLU A 73 4.72 -3.63 -11.26
CA GLU A 73 5.15 -3.93 -12.63
C GLU A 73 5.73 -2.69 -13.36
N ARG A 74 5.10 -1.52 -13.17
CA ARG A 74 5.57 -0.27 -13.76
C ARG A 74 6.88 0.20 -13.14
N PHE A 75 7.05 0.02 -11.83
CA PHE A 75 8.30 0.34 -11.14
C PHE A 75 9.44 -0.57 -11.60
N ASP A 76 9.20 -1.87 -11.74
CA ASP A 76 10.19 -2.83 -12.25
C ASP A 76 10.60 -2.50 -13.69
N ALA A 77 9.64 -2.18 -14.55
CA ALA A 77 9.92 -1.75 -15.91
C ALA A 77 10.75 -0.44 -15.95
N MET A 78 10.47 0.50 -15.04
CA MET A 78 11.22 1.75 -14.93
C MET A 78 12.66 1.50 -14.43
N ASN A 79 12.83 0.65 -13.42
CA ASN A 79 14.14 0.27 -12.88
C ASN A 79 15.01 -0.42 -13.95
N THR A 80 14.41 -1.32 -14.72
CA THR A 80 15.10 -2.01 -15.83
C THR A 80 15.59 -1.00 -16.86
N ARG A 81 14.71 -0.11 -17.36
CA ARG A 81 15.08 0.92 -18.33
C ARG A 81 16.14 1.89 -17.81
N MET A 82 16.07 2.24 -16.52
CA MET A 82 17.06 3.12 -15.89
C MET A 82 18.43 2.44 -15.81
N SER A 83 18.47 1.16 -15.47
CA SER A 83 19.70 0.36 -15.42
C SER A 83 20.34 0.25 -16.80
N GLU A 84 19.56 -0.15 -17.82
CA GLU A 84 20.03 -0.21 -19.22
C GLU A 84 20.57 1.15 -19.70
N ARG A 85 19.87 2.23 -19.35
CA ARG A 85 20.31 3.59 -19.73
C ARG A 85 21.60 3.97 -19.01
N SER A 86 21.77 3.59 -17.75
CA SER A 86 23.00 3.86 -17.00
C SER A 86 24.17 3.12 -17.63
N GLU A 87 24.02 1.84 -17.93
CA GLU A 87 25.04 1.02 -18.61
C GLU A 87 25.45 1.65 -19.94
N HIS A 88 24.48 2.09 -20.76
CA HIS A 88 24.76 2.75 -22.02
C HIS A 88 25.50 4.10 -21.86
N ILE A 89 25.21 4.83 -20.78
CA ILE A 89 25.92 6.08 -20.47
C ILE A 89 27.36 5.77 -20.07
N ASP A 90 27.59 4.77 -19.22
CA ASP A 90 28.93 4.36 -18.80
C ASP A 90 29.77 3.95 -20.00
N GLU A 91 29.26 3.11 -20.91
CA GLU A 91 29.96 2.75 -22.16
C GLU A 91 30.29 3.96 -23.05
N LYS A 92 29.39 4.95 -23.10
CA LYS A 92 29.61 6.17 -23.88
C LYS A 92 30.67 7.05 -23.24
N LEU A 93 30.66 7.17 -21.91
CA LEU A 93 31.65 7.91 -21.14
C LEU A 93 33.04 7.27 -21.28
N ASP A 94 33.15 5.95 -21.20
CA ASP A 94 34.40 5.22 -21.40
C ASP A 94 34.99 5.48 -22.80
N ARG A 95 34.17 5.36 -23.84
CA ARG A 95 34.59 5.68 -25.22
C ARG A 95 35.01 7.14 -25.39
N MET A 96 34.30 8.07 -24.75
CA MET A 96 34.69 9.48 -24.76
C MET A 96 36.01 9.71 -24.03
N ASN A 97 36.21 9.07 -22.89
CA ASN A 97 37.42 9.16 -22.10
C ASN A 97 38.63 8.64 -22.88
N ASP A 98 38.51 7.48 -23.53
CA ASP A 98 39.56 6.93 -24.39
C ASP A 98 39.94 7.87 -25.54
N ARG A 99 38.93 8.50 -26.17
CA ARG A 99 39.16 9.48 -27.24
C ARG A 99 39.88 10.72 -26.72
N ILE A 100 39.50 11.23 -25.55
CA ILE A 100 40.15 12.39 -24.93
C ILE A 100 41.59 12.07 -24.55
N LEU A 101 41.85 10.89 -24.00
CA LEU A 101 43.20 10.43 -23.67
C LEU A 101 44.07 10.30 -24.93
N SER A 102 43.50 9.77 -26.02
CA SER A 102 44.18 9.68 -27.32
C SER A 102 44.51 11.07 -27.88
N MET A 103 43.57 12.01 -27.87
CA MET A 103 43.79 13.39 -28.30
C MET A 103 44.85 14.09 -27.44
N THR A 104 44.76 13.94 -26.11
CA THR A 104 45.74 14.51 -25.17
C THR A 104 47.14 14.00 -25.48
N ARG A 105 47.30 12.69 -25.72
CA ARG A 105 48.60 12.11 -26.08
C ARG A 105 49.15 12.65 -27.39
N TRP A 106 48.30 12.83 -28.41
CA TRP A 106 48.73 13.44 -29.68
C TRP A 106 49.10 14.92 -29.52
N LEU A 107 48.33 15.69 -28.75
CA LEU A 107 48.59 17.10 -28.46
C LEU A 107 49.91 17.30 -27.68
N ILE A 108 50.21 16.42 -26.71
CA ILE A 108 51.51 16.45 -26.01
C ILE A 108 52.64 16.20 -27.01
N GLY A 109 52.50 15.22 -27.89
CA GLY A 109 53.50 14.96 -28.95
C GLY A 109 53.70 16.16 -29.86
N LEU A 110 52.61 16.81 -30.30
CA LEU A 110 52.64 18.02 -31.11
C LEU A 110 53.37 19.18 -30.39
N LEU A 111 53.04 19.42 -29.11
CA LEU A 111 53.67 20.48 -28.30
C LEU A 111 55.17 20.24 -28.15
N VAL A 112 55.60 19.01 -27.89
CA VAL A 112 57.02 18.64 -27.80
C VAL A 112 57.73 18.90 -29.13
N LEU A 113 57.13 18.50 -30.26
CA LEU A 113 57.71 18.75 -31.59
C LEU A 113 57.89 20.25 -31.86
N PHE A 114 56.85 21.06 -31.63
CA PHE A 114 56.96 22.51 -31.77
C PHE A 114 58.02 23.11 -30.85
N GLY A 115 58.09 22.66 -29.59
CA GLY A 115 59.11 23.07 -28.64
C GLY A 115 60.52 22.80 -29.16
N THR A 116 60.79 21.58 -29.63
CA THR A 116 62.11 21.22 -30.20
C THR A 116 62.45 22.04 -31.44
N MET A 117 61.47 22.31 -32.31
CA MET A 117 61.66 23.16 -33.48
C MET A 117 62.11 24.58 -33.09
N VAL A 118 61.45 25.18 -32.09
CA VAL A 118 61.83 26.49 -31.55
C VAL A 118 63.23 26.46 -30.94
N THR A 119 63.57 25.42 -30.16
CA THR A 119 64.92 25.27 -29.57
C THR A 119 66.02 25.20 -30.63
N VAL A 120 65.81 24.44 -31.71
CA VAL A 120 66.79 24.33 -32.81
C VAL A 120 66.96 25.65 -33.54
N LEU A 121 65.86 26.35 -33.85
CA LEU A 121 65.91 27.65 -34.53
C LEU A 121 66.69 28.69 -33.71
N LEU A 122 66.47 28.73 -32.40
CA LEU A 122 67.22 29.62 -31.51
C LEU A 122 68.71 29.27 -31.48
N GLY A 123 69.07 27.99 -31.46
CA GLY A 123 70.46 27.54 -31.51
C GLY A 123 71.18 27.95 -32.81
N ILE A 124 70.49 27.85 -33.95
CA ILE A 124 71.05 28.30 -35.25
C ILE A 124 71.23 29.82 -35.25
N ALA A 125 70.23 30.59 -34.78
CA ALA A 125 70.30 32.04 -34.74
C ALA A 125 71.48 32.56 -33.90
N GLN A 126 71.79 31.91 -32.77
CA GLN A 126 72.94 32.24 -31.92
C GLN A 126 74.30 31.95 -32.58
N PHE A 127 74.38 30.96 -33.49
CA PHE A 127 75.63 30.61 -34.17
C PHE A 127 75.90 31.51 -35.39
N THR A 128 74.85 32.12 -35.96
CA THR A 128 74.95 33.04 -37.11
C THR A 128 75.20 34.49 -36.73
N ALA A 129 75.07 34.86 -35.45
CA ALA A 129 75.31 36.20 -34.92
C ALA A 129 76.71 36.29 -34.27
#